data_AF-A0AAU0U9P9-F1
#
_entry.id   AF-A0AAU0U9P9-F1
#
_cell.length_a   1.000
_cell.length_b   1.000
_cell.length_c   1.000
_cell.angle_alpha   90.00
_cell.angle_beta   90.00
_cell.angle_gamma   90.00
#
_symmetry.space_group_name_H-M   'P 1'
#
loop_
_entity.id
_entity.type
_entity.pdbx_description
1 polymer ?
#
loop_
_entity_poly.entity_id
_entity_poly.type
_entity_poly.pdbx_seq_one_letter_code
_entity_poly.pdbx_strand_id
1 'polypeptide(L)'
;MIHDKFKKVTGVSWEEAATRSNQLFFEADQLDNHAYSLLKKETLNPDVWNEFSTAKRRAEKKYVEARVEWQRIKSILGSINKPAGKSARQSVH
;
A
#
# COMPACT_ATOMS: atom_id res chain seq x y z
N MET A 1 11.36 -20.12 8.76
CA MET A 1 10.44 -19.08 9.28
C MET A 1 9.53 -18.56 8.16
N ILE A 2 8.46 -17.80 8.48
CA ILE A 2 7.57 -17.20 7.46
C ILE A 2 8.35 -16.25 6.53
N HIS A 3 9.35 -15.53 7.06
CA HIS A 3 10.23 -14.65 6.28
C HIS A 3 11.03 -15.38 5.19
N ASP A 4 11.56 -16.58 5.47
CA ASP A 4 12.32 -17.36 4.48
C ASP A 4 11.42 -17.86 3.34
N LYS A 5 10.20 -18.30 3.69
CA LYS A 5 9.21 -18.72 2.70
C LYS A 5 8.75 -17.55 1.84
N PHE A 6 8.60 -16.37 2.43
CA PHE A 6 8.29 -15.13 1.71
C PHE A 6 9.40 -14.82 0.70
N LYS A 7 10.66 -14.77 1.16
CA LYS A 7 11.80 -14.53 0.29
C LYS A 7 11.91 -15.55 -0.85
N LYS A 8 11.60 -16.82 -0.58
CA LYS A 8 11.58 -17.88 -1.60
C LYS A 8 10.52 -17.63 -2.69
N VAL A 9 9.37 -17.06 -2.35
CA VAL A 9 8.25 -16.81 -3.29
C VAL A 9 8.42 -15.50 -4.06
N THR A 10 8.95 -14.46 -3.40
CA THR A 10 9.00 -13.10 -3.95
C THR A 10 10.36 -12.70 -4.51
N GLY A 11 11.42 -13.41 -4.13
CA GLY A 11 12.81 -13.04 -4.44
C GLY A 11 13.36 -11.89 -3.59
N VAL A 12 12.54 -11.25 -2.74
CA VAL A 12 12.92 -10.13 -1.88
C VAL A 12 12.69 -10.48 -0.41
N SER A 13 13.51 -9.92 0.49
CA SER A 13 13.31 -10.13 1.92
C SER A 13 12.01 -9.49 2.40
N TRP A 14 11.51 -9.96 3.55
CA TRP A 14 10.37 -9.33 4.22
C TRP A 14 10.67 -7.87 4.57
N GLU A 15 11.89 -7.56 5.04
CA GLU A 15 12.29 -6.22 5.42
C GLU A 15 12.33 -5.28 4.23
N GLU A 16 12.81 -5.75 3.08
CA GLU A 16 12.83 -4.99 1.82
C GLU A 16 11.40 -4.67 1.37
N ALA A 17 10.51 -5.66 1.38
CA ALA A 17 9.10 -5.49 1.02
C ALA A 17 8.36 -4.54 1.99
N ALA A 18 8.58 -4.69 3.30
CA ALA A 18 8.01 -3.82 4.32
C ALA A 18 8.53 -2.39 4.21
N THR A 19 9.84 -2.22 4.03
CA THR A 19 10.48 -0.90 3.85
C THR A 19 9.92 -0.20 2.62
N ARG A 20 9.82 -0.89 1.49
CA ARG A 20 9.24 -0.33 0.26
C ARG A 20 7.78 0.09 0.46
N SER A 21 6.97 -0.76 1.08
CA SER A 21 5.56 -0.43 1.37
C SER A 21 5.47 0.80 2.28
N ASN A 22 6.28 0.89 3.33
CA ASN A 22 6.31 2.03 4.24
C ASN A 22 6.74 3.31 3.52
N GLN A 23 7.74 3.24 2.65
CA GLN A 23 8.19 4.38 1.85
C GLN A 23 7.06 4.92 0.96
N LEU A 24 6.28 4.04 0.30
CA LEU A 24 5.16 4.48 -0.53
C LEU A 24 4.07 5.20 0.27
N PHE A 25 3.75 4.72 1.48
CA PHE A 25 2.82 5.40 2.38
C PHE A 25 3.38 6.74 2.85
N PHE A 26 4.66 6.79 3.22
CA PHE A 26 5.31 8.03 3.64
C PHE A 26 5.32 9.09 2.52
N GLU A 27 5.64 8.70 1.29
CA GLU A 27 5.57 9.59 0.13
C GLU A 27 4.14 10.11 -0.11
N ALA A 28 3.13 9.24 0.07
CA ALA A 28 1.74 9.64 -0.03
C ALA A 28 1.34 10.66 1.06
N ASP A 29 1.71 10.40 2.32
CA ASP A 29 1.49 11.31 3.44
C ASP A 29 2.18 12.67 3.22
N GLN A 30 3.41 12.68 2.70
CA GLN A 30 4.13 13.92 2.39
C GLN A 30 3.42 14.75 1.32
N LEU A 31 2.97 14.10 0.24
CA LEU A 31 2.18 14.78 -0.81
C LEU A 31 0.87 15.33 -0.25
N ASP A 32 0.24 14.60 0.67
CA ASP A 32 -1.02 15.03 1.29
C ASP A 32 -0.83 16.23 2.21
N ASN A 33 0.20 16.17 3.05
CA ASN A 33 0.61 17.28 3.91
C ASN A 33 0.96 18.52 3.09
N HIS A 34 1.63 18.33 1.94
CA HIS A 34 1.90 19.42 1.02
C HIS A 34 0.60 20.03 0.47
N ALA A 35 -0.38 19.22 0.05
CA ALA A 35 -1.67 19.72 -0.41
C ALA A 35 -2.31 20.62 0.66
N TYR A 36 -2.44 20.14 1.90
CA TYR A 36 -3.01 20.96 2.98
C TYR A 36 -2.18 22.19 3.36
N SER A 37 -0.87 22.19 3.11
CA SER A 37 -0.04 23.37 3.31
C SER A 37 -0.40 24.53 2.38
N LEU A 38 -0.94 24.24 1.18
CA LEU A 38 -1.37 25.26 0.21
C LEU A 38 -2.55 26.07 0.75
N LEU A 39 -3.46 25.41 1.47
CA LEU A 39 -4.62 26.05 2.09
C LEU A 39 -4.26 27.01 3.24
N LYS A 40 -3.02 26.96 3.76
CA LYS A 40 -2.58 27.87 4.82
C LYS A 40 -2.27 29.29 4.31
N LYS A 41 -2.11 29.47 3.00
CA LYS A 41 -1.66 30.74 2.41
C LYS A 41 -2.83 31.69 2.10
N GLU A 42 -3.88 31.22 1.43
CA GLU A 42 -5.07 32.04 1.13
C GLU A 42 -6.23 31.19 0.57
N THR A 43 -7.25 30.89 1.38
CA THR A 43 -8.35 29.97 0.99
C THR A 43 -9.43 30.62 0.12
N LEU A 44 -9.36 31.94 -0.12
CA LEU A 44 -10.31 32.66 -0.98
C LEU A 44 -9.87 32.71 -2.45
N ASN A 45 -8.64 32.29 -2.75
CA ASN A 45 -8.11 32.28 -4.10
C ASN A 45 -8.49 30.96 -4.83
N PRO A 46 -9.24 31.00 -5.95
CA PRO A 46 -9.56 29.82 -6.75
C PRO A 46 -8.34 29.04 -7.25
N ASP A 47 -7.22 29.71 -7.51
CA ASP A 47 -5.98 29.07 -7.97
C ASP A 47 -5.38 28.18 -6.88
N VAL A 48 -5.45 28.61 -5.62
CA VAL A 48 -5.01 27.80 -4.46
C VAL A 48 -5.84 26.51 -4.36
N TRP A 49 -7.13 26.58 -4.64
CA TRP A 49 -7.99 25.39 -4.68
C TRP A 49 -7.64 24.46 -5.84
N ASN A 50 -7.34 24.99 -7.02
CA ASN A 50 -6.93 24.17 -8.16
C ASN A 50 -5.59 23.46 -7.92
N GLU A 51 -4.61 24.17 -7.35
CA GLU A 51 -3.34 23.59 -6.91
C GLU A 51 -3.54 22.54 -5.83
N PHE A 52 -4.37 22.83 -4.81
CA PHE A 52 -4.75 21.87 -3.78
C PHE A 52 -5.35 20.60 -4.36
N SER A 53 -6.37 20.70 -5.21
CA SER A 53 -7.01 19.53 -5.83
C SER A 53 -6.04 18.71 -6.66
N THR A 54 -5.12 19.38 -7.36
CA THR A 54 -4.07 18.70 -8.13
C THR A 54 -3.08 17.96 -7.22
N ALA A 55 -2.63 18.61 -6.15
CA ALA A 55 -1.74 18.00 -5.16
C ALA A 55 -2.42 16.82 -4.44
N LYS A 56 -3.68 16.98 -4.03
CA LYS A 56 -4.48 15.95 -3.37
C LYS A 56 -4.66 14.71 -4.26
N ARG A 57 -4.94 14.90 -5.55
CA ARG A 57 -5.04 13.81 -6.52
C ARG A 57 -3.70 13.05 -6.67
N ARG A 58 -2.56 13.74 -6.56
CA ARG A 58 -1.23 13.09 -6.59
C ARG A 58 -1.01 12.25 -5.33
N ALA A 59 -1.33 12.78 -4.16
CA ALA A 59 -1.27 12.04 -2.89
C ALA A 59 -2.16 10.79 -2.93
N GLU A 60 -3.40 10.92 -3.39
CA GLU A 60 -4.35 9.81 -3.53
C GLU A 60 -3.85 8.71 -4.46
N LYS A 61 -3.30 9.07 -5.63
CA LYS A 61 -2.68 8.10 -6.55
C LYS A 61 -1.57 7.33 -5.86
N LYS A 62 -0.74 8.02 -5.05
CA LYS A 62 0.34 7.38 -4.31
C LYS A 62 -0.15 6.47 -3.19
N TYR A 63 -1.20 6.86 -2.48
CA TYR A 63 -1.88 5.99 -1.52
C TYR A 63 -2.47 4.73 -2.17
N VAL A 64 -3.04 4.84 -3.36
CA VAL A 64 -3.54 3.67 -4.11
C VAL A 64 -2.39 2.74 -4.45
N GLU A 65 -1.26 3.25 -4.94
CA GLU A 65 -0.06 2.46 -5.20
C GLU A 65 0.43 1.74 -3.92
N ALA A 66 0.54 2.47 -2.81
CA ALA A 66 0.94 1.91 -1.52
C ALA A 66 -0.02 0.80 -1.02
N ARG A 67 -1.34 1.01 -1.19
CA ARG A 67 -2.36 0.03 -0.80
C ARG A 67 -2.30 -1.23 -1.65
N VAL A 68 -2.09 -1.10 -2.96
CA VAL A 68 -1.96 -2.25 -3.87
C VAL A 68 -0.74 -3.08 -3.49
N GLU A 69 0.39 -2.44 -3.23
CA GLU A 69 1.61 -3.15 -2.81
C GLU A 69 1.40 -3.85 -1.46
N TRP A 70 0.78 -3.18 -0.49
CA TRP A 70 0.44 -3.81 0.78
C TRP A 70 -0.53 -4.99 0.64
N GLN A 71 -1.54 -4.88 -0.23
CA GLN A 71 -2.46 -5.97 -0.52
C GLN A 71 -1.74 -7.17 -1.15
N ARG A 72 -0.79 -6.92 -2.07
CA ARG A 72 0.05 -7.95 -2.66
C ARG A 72 0.86 -8.69 -1.59
N ILE A 73 1.53 -7.95 -0.71
CA ILE A 73 2.30 -8.53 0.41
C ILE A 73 1.40 -9.40 1.31
N LYS A 74 0.23 -8.89 1.70
CA LYS A 74 -0.74 -9.65 2.52
C LYS A 74 -1.22 -10.92 1.83
N SER A 75 -1.50 -10.86 0.53
CA SER A 75 -1.93 -12.03 -0.24
C SER A 75 -0.86 -13.12 -0.25
N ILE A 76 0.40 -12.75 -0.42
CA ILE A 76 1.54 -13.68 -0.41
C ILE A 76 1.74 -14.28 1.00
N LEU A 77 1.69 -13.46 2.05
CA LEU A 77 1.74 -13.96 3.42
C LEU A 77 0.60 -14.94 3.72
N GLY A 78 -0.61 -14.63 3.26
CA GLY A 78 -1.78 -15.50 3.40
C GLY A 78 -1.64 -16.82 2.65
N SER A 79 -1.04 -16.83 1.46
CA SER A 79 -0.80 -18.06 0.70
C SER A 79 0.29 -18.93 1.33
N ILE A 80 1.34 -18.31 1.89
CA ILE A 80 2.42 -19.00 2.60
C ILE A 80 1.96 -19.62 3.92
N ASN A 81 0.98 -19.00 4.58
CA ASN A 81 0.45 -19.46 5.86
C ASN A 81 -0.68 -20.50 5.73
N LYS A 82 -1.19 -20.76 4.51
CA LYS A 82 -2.18 -21.83 4.32
C LYS A 82 -1.50 -23.19 4.48
N PRO A 83 -1.97 -24.06 5.39
CA PRO A 83 -1.48 -25.43 5.47
C PRO A 83 -1.86 -26.16 4.17
N ALA A 84 -0.91 -26.91 3.62
CA ALA A 84 -1.18 -27.84 2.53
C ALA A 84 -2.17 -28.90 3.02
N GLY A 85 -3.43 -28.81 2.61
CA GLY A 85 -4.44 -29.83 2.89
C GLY A 85 -5.55 -29.41 3.84
N LYS A 86 -6.59 -28.78 3.27
CA LYS A 86 -8.00 -29.11 3.57
C LYS A 86 -8.83 -28.98 2.29
N SER A 87 -8.56 -29.85 1.32
CA SER A 87 -9.58 -30.30 0.38
C SER A 87 -9.91 -31.75 0.74
N ALA A 88 -10.74 -31.90 1.77
CA ALA A 88 -11.34 -33.17 2.15
C ALA A 88 -12.68 -32.87 2.83
N ARG A 89 -13.71 -32.73 2.01
CA ARG A 89 -15.12 -33.02 2.35
C ARG A 89 -15.70 -33.67 1.10
N GLN A 90 -15.67 -35.00 1.06
CA GLN A 90 -16.82 -35.86 1.37
C GLN A 90 -17.97 -35.64 0.39
N SER A 91 -18.00 -36.44 -0.66
CA SER A 91 -19.24 -36.88 -1.30
C SER A 91 -19.40 -38.35 -0.93
N VAL A 92 -20.33 -38.59 -0.03
CA VAL A 92 -20.70 -39.90 0.54
C VAL A 92 -21.50 -40.66 -0.52
N HIS A 93 -21.27 -41.97 -0.56
CA HIS A 93 -22.04 -42.96 -1.33
C HIS A 93 -23.51 -43.02 -0.90
#